data_AF-A0A0E4FW57-F1
#
_entry.id   AF-A0A0E4FW57-F1
#
_cell.length_a   1.000
_cell.length_b   1.000
_cell.length_c   1.000
_cell.angle_alpha   90.00
_cell.angle_beta   90.00
_cell.angle_gamma   90.00
#
_symmetry.space_group_name_H-M   'P 1'
#
loop_
_entity.id
_entity.type
_entity.pdbx_description
1 polymer ?
#
loop_
_entity_poly.entity_id
_entity_poly.type
_entity_poly.pdbx_seq_one_letter_code
_entity_poly.pdbx_strand_id
1 'polypeptide(L)'
;MARRFTDAIGLLNDLLNRFEAGAASPIAHPDYPAFPSVVAADAFLKQIREAESAGAVSLGWGRGPMRDQVAHVRLASAEILYRYLRRTPASRIAEDAAVRLVAGAAMHDSLKNSASQVAEVWGRGKTWHGFASSDVETLRDAFVLAQAILANKHLGVDYKTFSRRTVGHSKTLERIEGAVVRLLSGILEFPPARGHARRSGQSALSASRHRC
;
A
#
# COMPACT_ATOMS: atom_id res chain seq x y z
N MET A 1 18.44 -5.14 8.18
CA MET A 1 18.54 -5.14 9.65
C MET A 1 17.43 -6.02 10.21
N ALA A 2 17.75 -6.95 11.11
CA ALA A 2 16.71 -7.72 11.82
C ALA A 2 15.93 -6.76 12.72
N ARG A 3 14.60 -6.68 12.53
CA ARG A 3 13.73 -5.93 13.44
C ARG A 3 13.68 -6.69 14.76
N ARG A 4 13.95 -5.98 15.83
CA ARG A 4 14.12 -6.49 17.18
C ARG A 4 12.94 -6.01 18.00
N PHE A 5 12.26 -6.92 18.70
CA PHE A 5 11.02 -6.63 19.40
C PHE A 5 11.14 -6.99 20.87
N THR A 6 10.68 -6.09 21.72
CA THR A 6 10.51 -6.27 23.17
C THR A 6 9.04 -6.34 23.56
N ASP A 7 8.12 -6.12 22.60
CA ASP A 7 6.67 -6.22 22.78
C ASP A 7 6.09 -7.32 21.88
N ALA A 8 5.26 -8.18 22.47
CA ALA A 8 4.70 -9.34 21.80
C ALA A 8 3.62 -8.91 20.79
N ILE A 9 2.77 -7.94 21.15
CA ILE A 9 1.74 -7.43 20.25
C ILE A 9 2.35 -6.73 19.04
N GLY A 10 3.41 -5.94 19.25
CA GLY A 10 4.19 -5.31 18.18
C GLY A 10 4.83 -6.33 17.24
N LEU A 11 5.42 -7.40 17.79
CA LEU A 11 5.98 -8.50 16.99
C LEU A 11 4.90 -9.20 16.15
N LEU A 12 3.78 -9.57 16.76
CA LEU A 12 2.68 -10.26 16.08
C LEU A 12 2.05 -9.39 14.97
N ASN A 13 1.91 -8.09 15.21
CA ASN A 13 1.46 -7.14 14.19
C ASN A 13 2.47 -6.99 13.05
N ASP A 14 3.78 -7.01 13.32
CA ASP A 14 4.81 -6.98 12.26
C ASP A 14 4.73 -8.22 11.36
N LEU A 15 4.47 -9.41 11.94
CA LEU A 15 4.25 -10.62 11.16
C LEU A 15 3.06 -10.46 10.20
N LEU A 16 1.92 -9.95 10.68
CA LEU A 16 0.76 -9.68 9.83
C LEU A 16 1.05 -8.61 8.76
N ASN A 17 1.69 -7.50 9.13
CA ASN A 17 2.04 -6.44 8.18
C ASN A 17 2.93 -6.97 7.04
N ARG A 18 3.87 -7.86 7.35
CA ARG A 18 4.74 -8.48 6.34
C ARG A 18 4.01 -9.51 5.50
N PHE A 19 3.10 -10.27 6.10
CA PHE A 19 2.23 -11.19 5.38
C PHE A 19 1.34 -10.44 4.39
N GLU A 20 0.72 -9.35 4.83
CA GLU A 20 -0.07 -8.43 3.98
C GLU A 20 0.80 -7.84 2.86
N ALA A 21 2.04 -7.45 3.16
CA ALA A 21 2.98 -6.96 2.14
C ALA A 21 3.43 -8.03 1.12
N GLY A 22 3.04 -9.30 1.29
CA GLY A 22 3.28 -10.41 0.36
C GLY A 22 4.32 -11.42 0.82
N ALA A 23 4.79 -11.36 2.07
CA ALA A 23 5.69 -12.39 2.60
C ALA A 23 4.91 -13.67 2.92
N ALA A 24 5.20 -14.77 2.22
CA ALA A 24 4.46 -16.04 2.39
C ALA A 24 4.56 -16.63 3.81
N SER A 25 5.69 -16.45 4.50
CA SER A 25 5.89 -16.99 5.84
C SER A 25 6.88 -16.12 6.62
N PRO A 26 6.44 -14.98 7.16
CA PRO A 26 7.30 -14.05 7.87
C PRO A 26 7.79 -14.66 9.19
N ILE A 27 9.03 -14.31 9.52
CA ILE A 27 9.73 -14.72 10.74
C ILE A 27 10.19 -13.46 11.46
N ALA A 28 10.00 -13.41 12.77
CA ALA A 28 10.45 -12.35 13.66
C ALA A 28 11.33 -12.92 14.79
N HIS A 29 12.21 -12.08 15.32
CA HIS A 29 13.18 -12.45 16.34
C HIS A 29 12.97 -11.59 17.60
N PRO A 30 12.69 -12.21 18.77
CA PRO A 30 12.70 -11.49 20.03
C PRO A 30 14.08 -10.91 20.36
N ASP A 31 14.12 -9.76 21.02
CA ASP A 31 15.38 -9.12 21.46
C ASP A 31 15.57 -9.23 22.97
N TYR A 32 15.99 -10.41 23.42
CA TYR A 32 16.22 -10.71 24.85
C TYR A 32 17.12 -9.68 25.57
N PRO A 33 18.24 -9.21 24.98
CA PRO A 33 19.07 -8.18 25.59
C PRO A 33 18.39 -6.81 25.79
N ALA A 34 17.32 -6.52 25.04
CA ALA A 34 16.63 -5.22 25.09
C ALA A 34 15.45 -5.20 26.08
N PHE A 35 15.11 -6.32 26.73
CA PHE A 35 14.06 -6.31 27.74
C PHE A 35 14.48 -5.52 28.98
N PRO A 36 13.59 -4.67 29.52
CA PRO A 36 13.91 -3.86 30.70
C PRO A 36 14.01 -4.69 31.99
N SER A 37 13.44 -5.90 32.01
CA SER A 37 13.48 -6.82 33.15
C SER A 37 13.16 -8.26 32.73
N VAL A 38 13.50 -9.22 33.60
CA VAL A 38 13.11 -10.64 33.43
C VAL A 38 11.60 -10.79 33.43
N VAL A 39 10.88 -10.04 34.27
CA VAL A 39 9.40 -10.05 34.32
C VAL A 39 8.79 -9.61 32.99
N ALA A 40 9.37 -8.60 32.33
CA ALA A 40 8.92 -8.17 31.01
C ALA A 40 9.17 -9.25 29.93
N ALA A 41 10.31 -9.93 30.00
CA ALA A 41 10.62 -11.05 29.10
C ALA A 41 9.66 -12.24 29.33
N ASP A 42 9.32 -12.56 30.57
CA ASP A 42 8.36 -13.61 30.91
C ASP A 42 6.93 -13.27 30.45
N ALA A 43 6.50 -12.02 30.62
CA ALA A 43 5.21 -11.56 30.13
C ALA A 43 5.11 -11.66 28.60
N PHE A 44 6.18 -11.25 27.90
CA PHE A 44 6.30 -11.42 26.46
C PHE A 44 6.22 -12.89 26.06
N LEU A 45 7.00 -13.75 26.71
CA LEU A 45 7.02 -15.19 26.43
C LEU A 45 5.65 -15.83 26.66
N LYS A 46 4.96 -15.45 27.74
CA LYS A 46 3.61 -15.91 28.04
C LYS A 46 2.64 -15.58 26.89
N GLN A 47 2.61 -14.33 26.44
CA GLN A 47 1.74 -13.93 25.33
C GLN A 47 2.07 -14.64 24.02
N ILE A 48 3.36 -14.80 23.71
CA ILE A 48 3.78 -15.52 22.50
C ILE A 48 3.41 -17.01 22.57
N ARG A 49 3.50 -17.65 23.74
CA ARG A 49 3.02 -19.03 23.96
C ARG A 49 1.51 -19.15 23.87
N GLU A 50 0.76 -18.16 24.34
CA GLU A 50 -0.70 -18.12 24.17
C GLU A 50 -1.07 -18.05 22.68
N ALA A 51 -0.36 -17.24 21.90
CA ALA A 51 -0.54 -17.17 20.45
C ALA A 51 -0.14 -18.47 19.74
N GLU A 52 0.92 -19.16 20.20
CA GLU A 52 1.29 -20.49 19.72
C GLU A 52 0.22 -21.55 20.04
N SER A 53 -0.27 -21.57 21.28
CA SER A 53 -1.33 -22.48 21.74
C SER A 53 -2.63 -22.30 20.94
N ALA A 54 -2.95 -21.07 20.55
CA ALA A 54 -4.05 -20.78 19.65
C ALA A 54 -3.83 -21.27 18.21
N GLY A 55 -2.61 -21.66 17.84
CA GLY A 55 -2.21 -22.06 16.47
C GLY A 55 -1.90 -20.88 15.55
N ALA A 56 -1.75 -19.67 16.07
CA ALA A 56 -1.49 -18.47 15.27
C ALA A 56 -0.05 -18.41 14.76
N VAL A 57 0.90 -18.82 15.61
CA VAL A 57 2.34 -18.79 15.34
C VAL A 57 3.01 -20.09 15.77
N SER A 58 4.23 -20.32 15.29
CA SER A 58 5.10 -21.42 15.74
C SER A 58 6.40 -20.87 16.28
N LEU A 59 6.90 -21.47 17.37
CA LEU A 59 8.13 -21.03 18.02
C LEU A 59 9.32 -21.92 17.65
N GLY A 60 10.43 -21.27 17.29
CA GLY A 60 11.71 -21.91 17.18
C GLY A 60 12.55 -21.61 18.41
N TRP A 61 12.95 -22.66 19.14
CA TRP A 61 13.75 -22.54 20.35
C TRP A 61 15.24 -22.36 20.05
N GLY A 62 15.94 -21.67 20.95
CA GLY A 62 17.39 -21.53 20.92
C GLY A 62 18.12 -22.86 21.13
N ARG A 63 19.44 -22.84 20.94
CA ARG A 63 20.31 -24.01 21.13
C ARG A 63 21.31 -23.76 22.26
N GLY A 64 21.81 -24.85 22.87
CA GLY A 64 22.83 -24.78 23.92
C GLY A 64 22.36 -24.01 25.18
N PRO A 65 23.10 -22.98 25.64
CA PRO A 65 22.75 -22.22 26.85
C PRO A 65 21.49 -21.35 26.70
N MET A 66 20.97 -21.18 25.48
CA MET A 66 19.76 -20.39 25.19
C MET A 66 18.54 -21.27 24.84
N ARG A 67 18.54 -22.55 25.24
CA ARG A 67 17.44 -23.50 24.94
C ARG A 67 16.08 -23.05 25.48
N ASP A 68 16.09 -22.32 26.59
CA ASP A 68 14.87 -21.82 27.23
C ASP A 68 14.37 -20.49 26.61
N GLN A 69 15.07 -19.96 25.60
CA GLN A 69 14.72 -18.74 24.89
C GLN A 69 14.15 -19.04 23.51
N VAL A 70 13.18 -18.23 23.08
CA VAL A 70 12.59 -18.31 21.74
C VAL A 70 13.52 -17.60 20.76
N ALA A 71 14.19 -18.36 19.89
CA ALA A 71 15.09 -17.81 18.88
C ALA A 71 14.33 -17.10 17.74
N HIS A 72 13.15 -17.61 17.37
CA HIS A 72 12.31 -16.98 16.37
C HIS A 72 10.84 -17.36 16.52
N VAL A 73 9.97 -16.47 16.04
CA VAL A 73 8.52 -16.66 15.94
C VAL A 73 8.15 -16.63 14.47
N ARG A 74 7.44 -17.65 14.00
CA ARG A 74 7.00 -17.77 12.61
C ARG A 74 5.48 -17.70 12.53
N LEU A 75 4.96 -17.00 11.52
CA LEU A 75 3.54 -17.02 11.24
C LEU A 75 3.11 -18.42 10.76
N ALA A 76 2.20 -19.05 11.50
CA ALA A 76 1.63 -20.36 11.16
C ALA A 76 0.27 -20.20 10.47
N SER A 77 -0.60 -19.37 11.05
CA SER A 77 -1.92 -19.06 10.48
C SER A 77 -2.25 -17.58 10.64
N ALA A 78 -2.32 -16.88 9.51
CA ALA A 78 -2.73 -15.48 9.47
C ALA A 78 -4.16 -15.30 9.97
N GLU A 79 -5.08 -16.20 9.59
CA GLU A 79 -6.50 -16.12 9.95
C GLU A 79 -6.71 -16.20 11.48
N ILE A 80 -6.02 -17.13 12.13
CA ILE A 80 -6.07 -17.26 13.59
C ILE A 80 -5.45 -16.04 14.24
N LEU A 81 -4.33 -15.54 13.70
CA LEU A 81 -3.66 -14.36 14.26
C LEU A 81 -4.51 -13.09 14.14
N TYR A 82 -5.24 -12.91 13.04
CA TYR A 82 -6.22 -11.82 12.89
C TYR A 82 -7.30 -11.89 13.97
N ARG A 83 -7.85 -13.09 14.22
CA ARG A 83 -8.85 -13.29 15.28
C ARG A 83 -8.28 -13.03 16.68
N TYR A 84 -7.08 -13.54 16.95
CA TYR A 84 -6.38 -13.36 18.22
C TYR A 84 -6.15 -11.87 18.53
N LEU A 85 -5.65 -11.10 17.54
CA LEU A 85 -5.42 -9.66 17.67
C LEU A 85 -6.68 -8.81 17.48
N ARG A 86 -7.84 -9.43 17.20
CA ARG A 86 -9.10 -8.75 16.82
C ARG A 86 -8.90 -7.70 15.73
N ARG A 87 -8.02 -8.00 14.77
CA ARG A 87 -7.65 -7.11 13.67
C ARG A 87 -8.36 -7.52 12.39
N THR A 88 -8.91 -6.54 11.67
CA THR A 88 -9.44 -6.75 10.32
C THR A 88 -8.29 -6.82 9.30
N PRO A 89 -8.26 -7.80 8.38
CA PRO A 89 -7.25 -7.88 7.33
C PRO A 89 -7.24 -6.63 6.43
N ALA A 90 -6.05 -6.17 6.04
CA ALA A 90 -5.90 -5.04 5.11
C ALA A 90 -6.63 -5.25 3.78
N SER A 91 -6.64 -6.48 3.25
CA SER A 91 -7.39 -6.84 2.03
C SER A 91 -8.88 -6.58 2.16
N ARG A 92 -9.48 -6.97 3.30
CA ARG A 92 -10.90 -6.76 3.56
C ARG A 92 -11.25 -5.27 3.72
N ILE A 93 -10.38 -4.50 4.36
CA ILE A 93 -10.53 -3.04 4.45
C ILE A 93 -10.44 -2.41 3.05
N ALA A 94 -9.50 -2.88 2.23
CA ALA A 94 -9.30 -2.39 0.86
C ALA A 94 -10.47 -2.72 -0.07
N GLU A 95 -11.03 -3.92 0.03
CA GLU A 95 -12.23 -4.33 -0.72
C GLU A 95 -13.43 -3.44 -0.38
N ASP A 96 -13.70 -3.25 0.91
CA ASP A 96 -14.79 -2.38 1.36
C ASP A 96 -14.59 -0.92 0.92
N ALA A 97 -13.36 -0.43 1.01
CA ALA A 97 -12.98 0.89 0.50
C ALA A 97 -13.19 1.01 -1.02
N ALA A 98 -12.85 -0.01 -1.80
CA ALA A 98 -13.03 -0.03 -3.24
C ALA A 98 -14.50 -0.06 -3.67
N VAL A 99 -15.34 -0.81 -2.94
CA VAL A 99 -16.80 -0.77 -3.14
C VAL A 99 -17.33 0.64 -2.89
N ARG A 100 -16.87 1.31 -1.83
CA ARG A 100 -17.25 2.70 -1.51
C ARG A 100 -16.78 3.70 -2.57
N LEU A 101 -15.60 3.50 -3.19
CA LEU A 101 -15.10 4.38 -4.27
C LEU A 101 -16.05 4.45 -5.46
N VAL A 102 -16.62 3.30 -5.86
CA VAL A 102 -17.46 3.20 -7.08
C VAL A 102 -18.95 3.24 -6.78
N ALA A 103 -19.35 3.24 -5.51
CA ALA A 103 -20.75 3.26 -5.11
C ALA A 103 -21.50 4.49 -5.66
N GLY A 104 -22.75 4.30 -6.10
CA GLY A 104 -23.66 5.39 -6.47
C GLY A 104 -23.30 6.20 -7.72
N ALA A 105 -22.19 5.91 -8.40
CA ALA A 105 -21.77 6.59 -9.62
C ALA A 105 -21.83 5.63 -10.80
N ALA A 106 -22.50 6.03 -11.89
CA ALA A 106 -22.37 5.36 -13.17
C ALA A 106 -20.96 5.63 -13.73
N MET A 107 -20.01 4.77 -13.32
CA MET A 107 -18.61 4.87 -13.72
C MET A 107 -18.32 4.02 -14.95
N HIS A 108 -17.42 4.53 -15.79
CA HIS A 108 -16.82 3.81 -16.90
C HIS A 108 -16.08 2.56 -16.40
N ASP A 109 -16.13 1.46 -17.15
CA ASP A 109 -15.58 0.18 -16.68
C ASP A 109 -14.07 0.24 -16.44
N SER A 110 -13.32 1.03 -17.22
CA SER A 110 -11.90 1.26 -16.98
C SER A 110 -11.60 1.93 -15.62
N LEU A 111 -12.50 2.80 -15.14
CA LEU A 111 -12.39 3.38 -13.79
C LEU A 111 -12.72 2.32 -12.73
N LYS A 112 -13.74 1.48 -12.94
CA LYS A 112 -14.01 0.35 -12.03
C LYS A 112 -12.80 -0.58 -11.92
N ASN A 113 -12.15 -0.89 -13.04
CA ASN A 113 -10.92 -1.68 -13.05
C ASN A 113 -9.78 -0.99 -12.30
N SER A 114 -9.68 0.34 -12.38
CA SER A 114 -8.71 1.11 -11.59
C SER A 114 -9.02 1.02 -10.09
N ALA A 115 -10.29 1.03 -9.67
CA ALA A 115 -10.65 0.82 -8.26
C ALA A 115 -10.19 -0.56 -7.75
N SER A 116 -10.30 -1.61 -8.57
CA SER A 116 -9.76 -2.94 -8.23
C SER A 116 -8.23 -2.91 -8.06
N GLN A 117 -7.50 -2.23 -8.95
CA GLN A 117 -6.04 -2.08 -8.81
C GLN A 117 -5.64 -1.30 -7.55
N VAL A 118 -6.40 -0.25 -7.20
CA VAL A 118 -6.22 0.49 -5.95
C VAL A 118 -6.43 -0.45 -4.75
N ALA A 119 -7.48 -1.27 -4.79
CA ALA A 119 -7.77 -2.26 -3.75
C ALA A 119 -6.63 -3.27 -3.56
N GLU A 120 -6.01 -3.74 -4.65
CA GLU A 120 -4.85 -4.64 -4.57
C GLU A 120 -3.65 -3.99 -3.88
N VAL A 121 -3.38 -2.70 -4.14
CA VAL A 121 -2.28 -1.96 -3.51
C VAL A 121 -2.56 -1.76 -2.02
N TRP A 122 -3.78 -1.32 -1.68
CA TRP A 122 -4.21 -1.13 -0.29
C TRP A 122 -4.26 -2.45 0.48
N GLY A 123 -4.69 -3.54 -0.15
CA GLY A 123 -4.75 -4.87 0.45
C GLY A 123 -3.37 -5.41 0.84
N ARG A 124 -2.31 -4.87 0.23
CA ARG A 124 -0.92 -5.14 0.59
C ARG A 124 -0.36 -4.22 1.69
N GLY A 125 -1.22 -3.44 2.35
CA GLY A 125 -0.83 -2.46 3.36
C GLY A 125 -0.03 -1.27 2.79
N LYS A 126 -0.11 -1.03 1.47
CA LYS A 126 0.60 0.07 0.80
C LYS A 126 -0.36 1.21 0.48
N THR A 127 0.19 2.39 0.23
CA THR A 127 -0.57 3.53 -0.29
C THR A 127 -0.55 3.54 -1.82
N TRP A 128 -1.66 3.91 -2.43
CA TRP A 128 -1.75 4.12 -3.88
C TRP A 128 -1.48 5.59 -4.17
N HIS A 129 -0.33 5.92 -4.77
CA HIS A 129 0.07 7.30 -5.09
C HIS A 129 -0.09 8.29 -3.91
N GLY A 130 0.21 7.84 -2.69
CA GLY A 130 0.10 8.66 -1.47
C GLY A 130 -1.25 8.59 -0.77
N PHE A 131 -2.27 7.97 -1.36
CA PHE A 131 -3.59 7.76 -0.73
C PHE A 131 -3.65 6.41 -0.02
N ALA A 132 -4.02 6.43 1.25
CA ALA A 132 -4.32 5.24 2.04
C ALA A 132 -5.80 4.86 1.91
N SER A 133 -6.16 3.65 2.36
CA SER A 133 -7.55 3.20 2.43
C SER A 133 -8.40 3.98 3.45
N SER A 134 -7.81 4.91 4.21
CA SER A 134 -8.54 5.89 5.03
C SER A 134 -8.99 7.11 4.23
N ASP A 135 -8.36 7.38 3.09
CA ASP A 135 -8.59 8.59 2.28
C ASP A 135 -9.66 8.38 1.19
N VAL A 136 -10.53 7.39 1.37
CA VAL A 136 -11.51 6.91 0.37
C VAL A 136 -12.35 8.04 -0.17
N GLU A 137 -12.87 8.93 0.67
CA GLU A 137 -13.72 10.03 0.22
C GLU A 137 -12.97 11.03 -0.66
N THR A 138 -11.70 11.30 -0.35
CA THR A 138 -10.87 12.20 -1.17
C THR A 138 -10.52 11.54 -2.51
N LEU A 139 -10.24 10.24 -2.51
CA LEU A 139 -9.96 9.52 -3.76
C LEU A 139 -11.24 9.34 -4.59
N ARG A 140 -12.40 9.21 -3.95
CA ARG A 140 -13.70 9.15 -4.63
C ARG A 140 -13.96 10.43 -5.43
N ASP A 141 -13.66 11.61 -4.88
CA ASP A 141 -13.73 12.87 -5.63
C ASP A 141 -12.87 12.80 -6.90
N ALA A 142 -11.69 12.19 -6.85
CA ALA A 142 -10.83 12.01 -8.02
C ALA A 142 -11.48 11.12 -9.08
N PHE A 143 -12.14 10.04 -8.67
CA PHE A 143 -12.87 9.17 -9.61
C PHE A 143 -14.07 9.89 -10.24
N VAL A 144 -14.83 10.67 -9.47
CA VAL A 144 -15.96 11.46 -9.98
C VAL A 144 -15.47 12.52 -10.97
N LEU A 145 -14.35 13.20 -10.67
CA LEU A 145 -13.73 14.17 -11.59
C LEU A 145 -13.23 13.49 -12.86
N ALA A 146 -12.54 12.35 -12.76
CA ALA A 146 -12.09 11.58 -13.92
C ALA A 146 -13.27 11.13 -14.80
N GLN A 147 -14.36 10.66 -14.18
CA GLN A 147 -15.58 10.29 -14.90
C GLN A 147 -16.21 11.50 -15.62
N ALA A 148 -16.25 12.68 -14.98
CA ALA A 148 -16.76 13.90 -15.60
C ALA A 148 -15.88 14.37 -16.76
N ILE A 149 -14.55 14.17 -16.68
CA ILE A 149 -13.62 14.44 -17.79
C ILE A 149 -13.89 13.49 -18.96
N LEU A 150 -14.02 12.18 -18.71
CA LEU A 150 -14.37 11.19 -19.74
C LEU A 150 -15.73 11.48 -20.41
N ALA A 151 -16.68 12.04 -19.66
CA ALA A 151 -17.97 12.49 -20.18
C ALA A 151 -17.91 13.88 -20.86
N ASN A 152 -16.72 14.43 -21.12
CA ASN A 152 -16.50 15.74 -21.74
C ASN A 152 -17.14 16.93 -21.03
N LYS A 153 -17.50 16.80 -19.74
CA LYS A 153 -18.13 17.88 -18.95
C LYS A 153 -17.19 19.03 -18.60
N HIS A 154 -15.90 18.86 -18.87
CA HIS A 154 -14.85 19.85 -18.65
C HIS A 154 -14.71 20.84 -19.82
N LEU A 155 -15.28 20.55 -20.99
CA LEU A 155 -15.15 21.40 -22.18
C LEU A 155 -15.86 22.73 -21.97
N GLY A 156 -15.18 23.84 -22.29
CA GLY A 156 -15.74 25.19 -22.21
C GLY A 156 -15.94 25.73 -20.79
N VAL A 157 -15.36 25.10 -19.77
CA VAL A 157 -15.47 25.50 -18.36
C VAL A 157 -14.08 25.67 -17.76
N ASP A 158 -13.86 26.73 -16.98
CA ASP A 158 -12.60 26.90 -16.27
C ASP A 158 -12.43 25.87 -15.14
N TYR A 159 -11.18 25.65 -14.75
CA TYR A 159 -10.78 24.61 -13.80
C TYR A 159 -11.53 24.68 -12.45
N LYS A 160 -11.75 25.88 -11.90
CA LYS A 160 -12.43 26.07 -10.61
C LYS A 160 -13.92 25.83 -10.72
N THR A 161 -14.53 26.30 -11.81
CA THR A 161 -15.95 26.09 -12.07
C THR A 161 -16.25 24.60 -12.34
N PHE A 162 -15.37 23.90 -13.06
CA PHE A 162 -15.49 22.46 -13.28
C PHE A 162 -15.41 21.67 -11.96
N SER A 163 -14.40 21.97 -11.13
CA SER A 163 -14.25 21.33 -9.80
C SER A 163 -15.48 21.59 -8.92
N ARG A 164 -15.95 22.85 -8.84
CA ARG A 164 -17.13 23.20 -8.02
C ARG A 164 -18.41 22.52 -8.51
N ARG A 165 -18.64 22.44 -9.83
CA ARG A 165 -19.83 21.80 -10.40
C ARG A 165 -19.86 20.29 -10.20
N THR A 166 -18.68 19.66 -10.10
CA THR A 166 -18.57 18.21 -10.08
C THR A 166 -18.51 17.64 -8.67
N VAL A 167 -17.70 18.24 -7.79
CA VAL A 167 -17.47 17.76 -6.41
C VAL A 167 -17.78 18.82 -5.34
N GLY A 168 -18.47 19.90 -5.70
CA GLY A 168 -18.92 20.93 -4.75
C GLY A 168 -17.84 21.92 -4.28
N HIS A 169 -16.56 21.62 -4.50
CA HIS A 169 -15.43 22.41 -4.00
C HIS A 169 -14.49 22.86 -5.13
N SER A 170 -14.17 24.16 -5.19
CA SER A 170 -13.44 24.78 -6.31
C SER A 170 -11.94 24.48 -6.36
N LYS A 171 -11.33 24.06 -5.24
CA LYS A 171 -9.89 23.73 -5.13
C LYS A 171 -9.61 22.23 -4.99
N THR A 172 -10.63 21.39 -4.97
CA THR A 172 -10.42 19.94 -4.81
C THR A 172 -9.57 19.42 -5.95
N LEU A 173 -9.90 19.77 -7.20
CA LEU A 173 -9.11 19.34 -8.34
C LEU A 173 -7.63 19.80 -8.25
N GLU A 174 -7.33 21.01 -7.77
CA GLU A 174 -5.94 21.50 -7.61
C GLU A 174 -5.14 20.61 -6.64
N ARG A 175 -5.79 20.09 -5.59
CA ARG A 175 -5.14 19.26 -4.57
C ARG A 175 -4.95 17.80 -5.01
N ILE A 176 -5.85 17.29 -5.84
CA ILE A 176 -5.89 15.86 -6.25
C ILE A 176 -5.65 15.65 -7.75
N GLU A 177 -5.15 16.66 -8.46
CA GLU A 177 -4.88 16.64 -9.89
C GLU A 177 -4.01 15.44 -10.28
N GLY A 178 -2.94 15.18 -9.52
CA GLY A 178 -2.05 14.05 -9.77
C GLY A 178 -2.77 12.71 -9.76
N ALA A 179 -3.76 12.53 -8.87
CA ALA A 179 -4.57 11.32 -8.82
C ALA A 179 -5.50 11.21 -10.04
N VAL A 180 -6.16 12.30 -10.42
CA VAL A 180 -7.06 12.37 -11.58
C VAL A 180 -6.30 12.07 -12.88
N VAL A 181 -5.15 12.72 -13.09
CA VAL A 181 -4.29 12.48 -14.25
C VAL A 181 -3.84 11.03 -14.29
N ARG A 182 -3.48 10.44 -13.15
CA ARG A 182 -3.04 9.04 -13.09
C ARG A 182 -4.16 8.07 -13.46
N LEU A 183 -5.37 8.28 -12.96
CA LEU A 183 -6.55 7.49 -13.33
C LEU A 183 -6.84 7.58 -14.82
N LEU A 184 -6.81 8.79 -15.37
CA LEU A 184 -7.06 9.01 -16.80
C LEU A 184 -5.93 8.44 -17.67
N SER A 185 -4.67 8.49 -17.22
CA SER A 185 -3.51 8.01 -17.99
C SER A 185 -3.55 6.51 -18.28
N GLY A 186 -4.29 5.73 -17.48
CA GLY A 186 -4.55 4.32 -17.75
C GLY A 186 -5.67 4.08 -18.77
N ILE A 187 -6.35 5.13 -19.24
CA ILE A 187 -7.58 5.05 -20.05
C ILE A 187 -7.41 5.81 -21.37
N LEU A 188 -6.87 7.02 -21.32
CA LEU A 188 -6.63 7.88 -22.47
C LEU A 188 -5.15 7.80 -22.84
N GLU A 189 -4.85 7.75 -24.14
CA GLU A 189 -3.51 8.04 -24.63
C GLU A 189 -3.24 9.53 -24.41
N PHE A 190 -2.53 9.84 -23.32
CA PHE A 190 -1.97 11.18 -23.18
C PHE A 190 -0.78 11.31 -24.14
N PRO A 191 -0.68 12.41 -24.90
CA PRO A 191 0.57 12.74 -25.57
C PRO A 191 1.69 12.69 -24.53
N PRO A 192 2.88 12.14 -24.86
CA PRO A 192 3.97 12.10 -23.89
C PRO A 192 4.12 13.51 -23.32
N ALA A 193 4.03 13.61 -21.98
CA ALA A 193 4.27 14.85 -21.28
C ALA A 193 5.53 15.45 -21.89
N ARG A 194 5.53 16.74 -22.24
CA ARG A 194 6.72 17.44 -22.74
C ARG A 194 7.74 17.55 -21.59
N GLY A 195 8.22 16.41 -21.12
CA GLY A 195 9.38 16.24 -20.26
C GLY A 195 10.58 16.43 -21.14
N HIS A 196 11.47 17.30 -20.66
CA HIS A 196 12.72 17.74 -21.27
C HIS A 196 13.24 16.84 -22.39
N ALA A 197 13.35 17.45 -23.58
CA ALA A 197 14.16 16.94 -24.67
C ALA A 197 15.54 16.57 -24.12
N ARG A 198 15.74 15.27 -23.88
CA ARG A 198 17.05 14.69 -23.67
C ARG A 198 17.74 14.88 -25.01
N ARG A 199 18.56 15.94 -25.11
CA ARG A 199 19.44 16.20 -26.26
C ARG A 199 20.20 14.90 -26.54
N SER A 200 19.73 14.19 -27.56
CA SER A 200 20.54 13.28 -28.34
C SER A 200 21.67 14.13 -28.93
N GLY A 201 22.80 14.12 -28.25
CA GLY A 201 24.04 14.68 -28.76
C GLY A 201 24.37 14.00 -30.06
N GLN A 202 24.28 14.77 -31.15
CA GLN A 202 24.91 14.47 -32.41
C GLN A 202 26.40 14.17 -32.18
N SER A 203 26.87 13.08 -32.75
CA SER A 203 28.23 13.01 -33.30
C SER A 203 28.10 12.41 -34.68
N ALA A 204 27.72 13.29 -35.61
CA ALA A 204 27.95 13.08 -37.03
C ALA A 204 29.34 13.64 -37.34
N LEU A 205 30.18 12.75 -37.89
CA LEU A 205 31.06 12.99 -39.03
C LEU A 205 32.00 14.22 -38.98
N SER A 206 33.30 13.94 -38.88
CA SER A 206 34.30 14.61 -39.72
C SER A 206 35.58 13.78 -39.84
N ALA A 207 36.24 13.96 -40.98
CA ALA A 207 37.58 13.54 -41.42
C ALA A 207 37.62 12.19 -42.20
N SER A 208 37.50 12.16 -43.53
CA SER A 208 38.27 12.81 -44.62
C SER A 208 39.42 11.94 -45.15
N ARG A 209 39.49 11.91 -46.49
CA ARG A 209 40.60 11.53 -47.40
C ARG A 209 40.71 10.03 -47.74
N HIS A 210 40.41 9.65 -48.98
CA HIS A 210 41.18 9.83 -50.23
C HIS A 210 42.36 8.86 -50.38
N ARG A 211 42.25 8.11 -51.50
CA ARG A 211 43.27 7.60 -52.42
C ARG A 211 43.85 6.20 -52.17
N CYS A 212 43.64 5.41 -53.23
CA CYS A 212 44.47 4.38 -53.86
C CYS A 212 44.95 3.21 -53.00
#